data_AF-A0A818PB07-F1
#
_entry.id   AF-A0A818PB07-F1
#
_cell.length_a   1.000
_cell.length_b   1.000
_cell.length_c   1.000
_cell.angle_alpha   90.00
_cell.angle_beta   90.00
_cell.angle_gamma   90.00
#
_symmetry.space_group_name_H-M   'P 1'
#
loop_
_entity.id
_entity.type
_entity.pdbx_description
1 polymer ?
#
loop_
_entity_poly.entity_id
_entity_poly.type
_entity_poly.pdbx_seq_one_letter_code
_entity_poly.pdbx_strand_id
1 'polypeptide(L)' 'MKIRKNLRLMQNDHSTIIKNLIQIPVFDIKEAEDIIKFGLANRSTSKTTLNEASSRSHAVLCITLINLNEFDEEPTMSHM' A
#
# COMPACT_ATOMS: atom_id res chain seq x y z
N MET A 1 4.96 13.99 18.94
CA MET A 1 4.05 13.38 17.94
C MET A 1 4.33 14.02 16.58
N LYS A 2 4.89 13.28 15.61
CA LYS A 2 5.26 13.84 14.29
C LYS A 2 3.97 14.12 13.51
N ILE A 3 3.69 15.37 13.17
CA ILE A 3 2.52 15.75 12.38
C ILE A 3 2.67 15.15 10.98
N ARG A 4 1.80 14.21 10.61
CA ARG A 4 1.75 13.66 9.25
C ARG A 4 1.20 14.74 8.32
N LYS A 5 1.91 15.01 7.21
CA LYS A 5 1.43 15.93 6.18
C LYS A 5 0.23 15.30 5.48
N ASN A 6 -0.75 16.13 5.08
CA ASN A 6 -1.88 15.67 4.29
C ASN A 6 -1.40 15.01 2.98
N LEU A 7 -1.98 13.86 2.64
CA LEU A 7 -1.79 13.22 1.35
C LEU A 7 -2.37 14.15 0.27
N ARG A 8 -1.64 14.31 -0.84
CA ARG A 8 -2.11 15.13 -1.96
C ARG A 8 -2.58 14.22 -3.09
N LEU A 9 -3.81 14.41 -3.53
CA LEU A 9 -4.29 13.80 -4.76
C LEU A 9 -3.73 14.57 -5.96
N MET A 10 -3.24 13.85 -6.96
CA MET A 10 -2.88 14.38 -8.27
C MET A 10 -3.60 13.55 -9.32
N GLN A 11 -4.19 14.21 -10.31
CA GLN A 11 -4.89 13.57 -11.41
C GLN A 11 -4.17 13.91 -12.72
N ASN A 12 -3.99 12.91 -13.58
CA ASN A 12 -3.63 13.09 -14.98
C ASN A 12 -4.79 12.55 -15.84
N ASP A 13 -4.71 12.71 -17.17
CA ASP A 13 -5.80 12.35 -18.09
C ASP A 13 -6.19 10.86 -18.05
N HIS A 14 -5.35 10.01 -17.45
CA HIS A 14 -5.52 8.55 -17.45
C HIS A 14 -5.62 7.93 -16.03
N SER A 15 -5.26 8.64 -14.96
CA SER A 15 -5.12 8.04 -13.62
C SER A 15 -5.09 9.07 -12.47
N THR A 16 -5.48 8.61 -11.27
CA THR A 16 -5.37 9.36 -10.02
C THR A 16 -4.23 8.78 -9.18
N ILE A 17 -3.29 9.62 -8.79
CA ILE A 17 -2.08 9.26 -8.03
C ILE A 17 -2.11 9.97 -6.66
N ILE A 18 -1.86 9.21 -5.60
CA ILE A 18 -1.69 9.75 -4.25
C ILE A 18 -0.22 10.10 -4.04
N LYS A 19 0.11 11.39 -4.03
CA LYS A 19 1.47 11.85 -3.70
C LYS A 19 1.78 11.64 -2.23
N ASN A 20 3.04 11.27 -1.97
CA ASN A 20 3.59 11.00 -0.64
C ASN A 20 2.97 9.76 0.05
N LEU A 21 2.35 8.86 -0.72
CA LEU A 21 2.07 7.52 -0.24
C LEU A 21 3.40 6.77 -0.09
N ILE A 22 3.62 6.14 1.06
CA ILE A 22 4.77 5.28 1.28
C ILE A 22 4.40 3.90 0.75
N GLN A 23 5.24 3.35 -0.12
CA GLN A 23 5.18 1.95 -0.54
C GLN A 23 6.37 1.21 0.07
N ILE A 24 6.11 0.01 0.58
CA ILE A 24 7.12 -0.82 1.24
C ILE A 24 7.08 -2.17 0.52
N PRO A 25 8.20 -2.62 -0.09
CA PRO A 25 8.25 -3.96 -0.64
C PRO A 25 8.17 -4.99 0.50
N VAL A 26 7.42 -6.06 0.26
CA VAL A 26 7.28 -7.18 1.19
C VAL A 26 7.50 -8.47 0.40
N PHE A 27 8.26 -9.39 0.97
CA PHE A 27 8.62 -10.65 0.32
C PHE A 27 8.06 -11.87 1.05
N ASP A 28 7.56 -11.67 2.28
CA ASP A 28 6.84 -12.69 3.02
C ASP A 28 5.61 -12.14 3.76
N ILE A 29 4.80 -13.06 4.29
CA ILE A 29 3.55 -12.72 4.99
C ILE A 29 3.81 -12.01 6.32
N LYS A 30 4.94 -12.28 6.98
CA LYS A 30 5.24 -11.74 8.30
C LYS A 30 5.57 -10.25 8.20
N GLU A 31 6.34 -9.86 7.20
CA GLU A 31 6.63 -8.46 6.88
C GLU A 31 5.33 -7.69 6.58
N ALA A 32 4.43 -8.29 5.80
CA ALA A 32 3.13 -7.70 5.50
C ALA A 32 2.28 -7.50 6.77
N GLU A 33 2.22 -8.51 7.64
CA GLU A 33 1.50 -8.41 8.93
C GLU A 33 2.07 -7.33 9.83
N ASP A 34 3.39 -7.21 9.93
CA ASP A 34 4.04 -6.24 10.81
C ASP A 34 3.77 -4.79 10.33
N ILE A 35 3.75 -4.57 9.02
CA ILE A 35 3.36 -3.28 8.43
C ILE A 35 1.89 -2.97 8.71
N ILE A 36 0.98 -3.95 8.60
CA ILE A 36 -0.44 -3.78 8.91
C ILE A 36 -0.63 -3.43 10.39
N LYS A 37 0.03 -4.17 11.30
CA LYS A 37 0.00 -3.90 12.74
C LYS A 37 0.52 -2.50 13.06
N PHE A 38 1.62 -2.08 12.43
CA PHE A 38 2.15 -0.73 12.56
C PHE A 38 1.16 0.34 12.05
N GLY A 39 0.53 0.12 10.90
CA GLY A 39 -0.49 1.02 10.34
C GLY A 39 -1.70 1.18 11.25
N LEU A 40 -2.20 0.07 11.81
CA LEU A 40 -3.31 0.05 12.76
C LEU A 40 -2.97 0.76 14.07
N ALA A 41 -1.78 0.55 14.64
CA ALA A 41 -1.33 1.23 15.87
C ALA A 41 -1.23 2.76 15.70
N ASN A 42 -0.96 3.23 14.48
CA ASN A 42 -0.89 4.66 14.16
C ASN A 42 -2.21 5.24 13.62
N ARG A 43 -3.26 4.43 13.50
CA ARG A 43 -4.57 4.90 13.05
C ARG A 43 -5.22 5.70 14.17
N SER A 44 -5.72 6.89 13.83
CA SER A 44 -6.48 7.70 14.78
C SER A 44 -7.82 7.03 15.06
N THR A 45 -7.90 6.29 16.16
CA THR A 45 -9.14 5.72 16.69
C THR A 45 -9.56 6.53 17.91
N SER A 46 -10.68 7.25 17.85
CA SER A 46 -11.26 7.83 19.06
C SER A 46 -12.06 6.75 19.78
N LYS A 47 -11.68 6.40 21.02
CA LYS A 47 -12.54 5.60 21.90
C LYS A 47 -13.63 6.52 22.44
N THR A 48 -14.89 6.18 22.17
CA THR A 48 -16.05 6.74 22.89
C THR A 48 -16.65 5.61 23.73
N THR A 49 -17.14 5.92 24.92
CA THR A 49 -17.66 4.99 25.96
C THR A 49 -18.68 3.94 25.49
N LEU A 50 -19.19 4.04 24.26
CA LEU A 50 -20.23 3.19 23.70
C LEU A 50 -19.76 2.21 22.60
N ASN A 51 -18.55 2.37 22.03
CA ASN A 51 -18.01 1.47 20.99
C ASN A 51 -16.49 1.34 21.09
N GLU A 52 -15.97 0.11 21.07
CA GLU A 52 -14.54 -0.19 21.22
C GLU A 52 -13.66 0.36 20.09
N ALA A 53 -14.20 0.49 18.88
CA ALA A 53 -13.50 1.02 17.72
C ALA A 53 -14.42 1.93 16.91
N SER A 54 -14.24 3.25 17.01
CA SER A 54 -14.97 4.17 16.12
C SER A 54 -14.35 4.19 14.72
N SER A 55 -15.21 4.10 13.71
CA SER A 55 -14.95 4.25 12.28
C SER A 55 -14.59 5.70 11.87
N ARG A 56 -14.01 6.52 12.75
CA ARG A 56 -13.73 7.94 12.48
C ARG A 56 -12.50 8.19 11.59
N SER A 57 -11.76 7.14 11.23
CA SER A 57 -10.78 7.17 10.14
C SER A 57 -10.94 5.92 9.29
N HIS A 58 -11.31 6.06 8.02
CA HIS A 58 -11.30 4.92 7.10
C HIS A 58 -9.85 4.45 6.89
N ALA A 59 -9.64 3.14 6.80
CA ALA A 59 -8.34 2.56 6.47
C ALA A 59 -8.40 2.03 5.04
N VAL A 60 -7.45 2.43 4.21
CA VAL A 60 -7.29 1.95 2.84
C VAL A 60 -5.93 1.28 2.76
N LEU A 61 -5.91 -0.02 2.46
CA LEU A 61 -4.69 -0.79 2.19
C LEU A 61 -4.58 -0.98 0.68
N CYS A 62 -3.42 -0.63 0.11
CA CYS A 62 -3.12 -0.82 -1.30
C CYS A 62 -2.00 -1.86 -1.42
N ILE A 63 -2.25 -2.94 -2.17
CA ILE A 63 -1.29 -3.99 -2.46
C ILE A 63 -1.03 -3.98 -3.96
N THR A 64 0.24 -3.89 -4.34
CA THR A 64 0.67 -3.99 -5.74
C THR A 64 1.49 -5.27 -5.88
N LEU A 65 0.99 -6.19 -6.70
CA LEU A 65 1.71 -7.41 -7.04
C LEU A 65 2.61 -7.12 -8.24
N ILE A 66 3.92 -7.29 -8.05
CA ILE A 66 4.93 -7.15 -9.10
C ILE A 66 5.49 -8.54 -9.35
N ASN A 67 5.36 -9.02 -10.58
CA ASN A 67 6.04 -10.24 -11.01
C ASN A 67 7.28 -9.87 -11.81
N LEU A 68 8.44 -10.42 -11.40
CA LEU A 68 9.71 -10.30 -12.10
C LEU A 68 9.98 -11.64 -12.80
N ASN A 69 9.25 -11.91 -13.89
CA ASN A 69 9.59 -13.02 -14.76
C ASN A 69 10.76 -12.58 -15.66
N GLU A 70 11.97 -13.08 -15.42
CA GLU A 70 13.14 -12.90 -16.32
C GLU A 70 13.12 -13.86 -17.53
N PHE A 71 11.93 -14.16 -18.04
CA PHE A 71 11.78 -14.97 -19.25
C PHE A 71 11.03 -14.15 -20.31
N ASP A 72 11.67 -13.07 -20.76
CA ASP A 72 11.50 -12.64 -22.13
C ASP A 72 12.16 -13.73 -22.98
N GLU A 73 11.36 -14.63 -23.55
CA GLU A 73 11.85 -15.64 -24.49
C GLU A 73 12.66 -14.95 -25.58
N GLU A 74 13.97 -15.23 -25.64
CA GLU A 74 14.71 -14.93 -26.87
C GLU A 74 14.01 -15.70 -28.01
N PRO A 75 13.74 -15.06 -29.16
CA PRO A 75 13.16 -15.76 -30.28
C PRO A 75 14.16 -16.82 -30.70
N THR A 76 13.90 -18.09 -30.34
CA THR A 76 14.65 -19.22 -30.88
C THR A 76 14.47 -19.17 -32.39
N MET A 77 15.48 -18.62 -33.07
CA MET A 77 15.64 -18.71 -34.50
C MET A 77 15.72 -20.20 -34.83
N SER A 78 14.61 -20.79 -35.30
CA SER A 78 14.62 -22.11 -35.90
C SER A 78 15.49 -22.05 -37.14
N HIS A 79 16.76 -22.41 -36.97
CA HIS A 79 17.62 -22.80 -38.07
C HIS A 79 17.23 -24.21 -38.49
N MET A 80 17.07 -24.34 -39.82
CA MET A 80 16.85 -25.52 -40.67
C MET A 80 15.40 -25.87 -40.99
#